data_AF-A0A2X3L0M3-F1
#
_entry.id   AF-A0A2X3L0M3-F1
#
_cell.length_a   1.000
_cell.length_b   1.000
_cell.length_c   1.000
_cell.angle_alpha   90.00
_cell.angle_beta   90.00
_cell.angle_gamma   90.00
#
_symmetry.space_group_name_H-M   'P 1'
#
loop_
_entity.id
_entity.type
_entity.pdbx_description
1 polymer ?
#
loop_
_entity_poly.entity_id
_entity_poly.type
_entity_poly.pdbx_seq_one_letter_code
_entity_poly.pdbx_strand_id
1 'polypeptide(L)'
;MGNVALPPRWRSPQEAQEWGLPIMAESDTANSSAEYVQGFINGKPFRGWVGVTRARAGDSVEMIVEWQHDHYQVYAIALPKERIVSICPECDMGHIAHAIWRIKNMLILTTILMFMFMFMFYVAVFFYEGSEYSGYWSDYHGPIYVLLTITLGMSGLIALSAYKACAPTRCKLTEEIFHLLGLKNVSRINLKKITRQKELQLKEKGQWYEPSDRTQTPRPTRKFGNSLEHWFYY
;
A
#
# COMPACT_ATOMS: atom_id res chain seq x y z
N MET A 1 2.18 22.38 -14.31
CA MET A 1 2.99 23.08 -13.29
C MET A 1 2.10 24.11 -12.60
N GLY A 2 1.55 23.78 -11.44
CA GLY A 2 0.79 24.72 -10.61
C GLY A 2 1.65 25.14 -9.44
N ASN A 3 1.91 26.44 -9.27
CA ASN A 3 2.55 26.94 -8.06
C ASN A 3 1.52 26.90 -6.93
N VAL A 4 1.83 26.20 -5.84
CA VAL A 4 1.05 26.27 -4.60
C VAL A 4 1.35 27.64 -3.97
N ALA A 5 0.44 28.60 -4.15
CA ALA A 5 0.48 29.85 -3.41
C ALA A 5 -0.03 29.56 -2.00
N LEU A 6 0.89 29.41 -1.05
CA LEU A 6 0.56 29.48 0.37
C LEU A 6 0.54 30.94 0.80
N PRO A 7 -0.42 31.34 1.65
CA PRO A 7 -0.52 32.72 2.09
C PRO A 7 0.71 33.15 2.89
N PRO A 8 1.05 34.45 2.88
CA PRO A 8 2.22 34.98 3.54
C PRO A 8 2.18 34.72 5.06
N ARG A 9 3.37 34.56 5.63
CA ARG A 9 3.67 34.31 7.04
C ARG A 9 2.82 35.20 7.98
N TRP A 10 1.79 34.62 8.58
CA TRP A 10 0.92 35.29 9.55
C TRP A 10 1.65 35.55 10.87
N ARG A 11 1.52 36.78 11.40
CA ARG A 11 2.26 37.26 12.59
C ARG A 11 1.41 37.29 13.86
N SER A 12 0.11 36.96 13.82
CA SER A 12 -0.67 36.80 15.05
C SER A 12 -1.92 35.90 14.88
N PRO A 13 -2.39 35.26 15.96
CA PRO A 13 -3.57 34.38 15.95
C PRO A 13 -4.91 35.08 15.65
N GLN A 14 -4.96 36.42 15.63
CA GLN A 14 -6.21 37.19 15.50
C GLN A 14 -6.67 37.35 14.03
N GLU A 15 -5.74 37.39 13.05
CA GLU A 15 -6.10 37.47 11.62
C GLU A 15 -6.72 36.17 11.06
N ALA A 16 -6.52 35.03 11.74
CA ALA A 16 -7.08 33.73 11.34
C ALA A 16 -8.60 33.61 11.58
N GLN A 17 -9.16 34.46 12.45
CA GLN A 17 -10.56 34.34 12.89
C GLN A 17 -11.52 35.18 12.03
N GLU A 18 -11.04 36.23 11.34
CA GLU A 18 -11.84 37.07 10.42
C GLU A 18 -12.22 36.36 9.11
N TRP A 19 -11.46 35.36 8.68
CA TRP A 19 -11.71 34.61 7.43
C TRP A 19 -12.47 33.28 7.61
N GLY A 20 -12.99 33.01 8.81
CA GLY A 20 -13.85 31.84 9.05
C GLY A 20 -13.21 30.49 8.74
N LEU A 21 -11.88 30.37 8.85
CA LEU A 21 -11.15 29.13 8.62
C LEU A 21 -10.91 28.40 9.95
N PRO A 22 -11.54 27.24 10.19
CA PRO A 22 -10.95 26.27 11.10
C PRO A 22 -9.76 25.63 10.38
N ILE A 23 -8.54 26.10 10.67
CA ILE A 23 -7.37 25.23 10.57
C ILE A 23 -7.42 24.36 11.82
N MET A 24 -8.21 23.28 11.75
CA MET A 24 -8.08 22.17 12.67
C MET A 24 -7.50 21.02 11.87
N ALA A 25 -6.19 20.83 12.01
CA ALA A 25 -5.67 19.48 12.10
C ALA A 25 -6.34 18.88 13.34
N GLU A 26 -7.56 18.38 13.19
CA GLU A 26 -8.22 17.61 14.23
C GLU A 26 -7.48 16.29 14.31
N SER A 27 -6.41 16.31 15.10
CA SER A 27 -5.56 15.19 15.44
C SER A 27 -6.30 14.29 16.44
N ASP A 28 -7.47 13.80 16.07
CA ASP A 28 -8.27 12.89 16.92
C ASP A 28 -8.47 11.51 16.27
N THR A 29 -7.50 11.07 15.46
CA THR A 29 -7.28 9.64 15.25
C THR A 29 -5.78 9.36 15.21
N ALA A 30 -5.20 9.04 16.35
CA ALA A 30 -3.82 8.56 16.51
C ALA A 30 -3.52 7.21 15.78
N ASN A 31 -4.33 6.84 14.79
CA ASN A 31 -4.26 5.56 14.09
C ASN A 31 -4.78 5.61 12.64
N SER A 32 -5.13 6.78 12.08
CA SER A 32 -5.62 6.85 10.70
C SER A 32 -4.45 7.04 9.74
N SER A 33 -4.39 6.17 8.75
CA SER A 33 -3.30 6.14 7.76
C SER A 33 -3.50 7.15 6.62
N ALA A 34 -4.41 8.10 6.81
CA ALA A 34 -4.79 9.10 5.81
C ALA A 34 -4.83 10.47 6.49
N GLU A 35 -4.25 11.45 5.83
CA GLU A 35 -4.34 12.86 6.19
C GLU A 35 -5.33 13.53 5.24
N TYR A 36 -6.26 14.30 5.82
CA TYR A 36 -7.19 15.10 5.05
C TYR A 36 -6.54 16.42 4.67
N VAL A 37 -6.39 16.65 3.36
CA VAL A 37 -5.80 17.88 2.82
C VAL A 37 -6.89 18.74 2.20
N GLN A 38 -6.85 20.05 2.45
CA GLN A 38 -7.75 21.02 1.84
C GLN A 38 -7.01 22.31 1.51
N GLY A 39 -7.42 23.00 0.44
CA GLY A 39 -6.82 24.28 0.05
C GLY A 39 -7.41 24.82 -1.23
N PHE A 40 -6.69 25.77 -1.85
CA PHE A 40 -7.05 26.37 -3.11
C PHE A 40 -5.91 26.27 -4.12
N ILE A 41 -6.23 25.87 -5.34
CA ILE A 41 -5.31 25.90 -6.48
C ILE A 41 -5.95 26.71 -7.59
N ASN A 42 -5.27 27.77 -8.05
CA ASN A 42 -5.78 28.68 -9.08
C ASN A 42 -7.20 29.22 -8.78
N GLY A 43 -7.48 29.57 -7.52
CA GLY A 43 -8.78 30.08 -7.07
C GLY A 43 -9.90 29.04 -6.94
N LYS A 44 -9.61 27.75 -7.21
CA LYS A 44 -10.57 26.65 -7.06
C LYS A 44 -10.25 25.82 -5.82
N PRO A 45 -11.26 25.44 -5.02
CA PRO A 45 -11.03 24.61 -3.84
C PRO A 45 -10.63 23.19 -4.23
N PHE A 46 -9.73 22.59 -3.47
CA PHE A 46 -9.40 21.17 -3.53
C PHE A 46 -9.49 20.54 -2.15
N ARG A 47 -9.87 19.26 -2.11
CA ARG A 47 -9.98 18.46 -0.89
C ARG A 47 -9.62 17.01 -1.18
N GLY A 48 -9.11 16.27 -0.21
CA GLY A 48 -8.95 14.83 -0.37
C GLY A 48 -8.24 14.13 0.76
N TRP A 49 -8.34 12.80 0.74
CA TRP A 49 -7.66 11.92 1.67
C TRP A 49 -6.41 11.37 0.97
N VAL A 50 -5.24 11.75 1.46
CA VAL A 50 -3.95 11.31 0.94
C VAL A 50 -3.14 10.68 2.06
N GLY A 51 -2.14 9.87 1.74
CA GLY A 51 -1.18 9.43 2.74
C GLY A 51 -0.51 10.63 3.42
N VAL A 52 -0.28 10.54 4.74
CA VAL A 52 0.33 11.61 5.57
C VAL A 52 1.49 12.29 4.85
N THR A 53 1.34 13.54 4.39
CA THR A 53 2.35 14.23 3.56
C THR A 53 3.26 15.14 4.40
N ARG A 54 4.54 15.32 4.03
CA ARG A 54 5.45 16.31 4.67
C ARG A 54 5.91 17.34 3.64
N ALA A 55 5.10 17.58 2.61
CA ALA A 55 5.28 18.70 1.71
C ALA A 55 5.31 19.98 2.56
N ARG A 56 6.39 20.75 2.45
CA ARG A 56 6.56 22.00 3.19
C ARG A 56 6.13 23.18 2.33
N ALA A 57 5.85 24.29 3.00
CA ALA A 57 5.59 25.53 2.31
C ALA A 57 6.78 25.95 1.44
N GLY A 58 6.55 26.09 0.13
CA GLY A 58 7.59 26.41 -0.86
C GLY A 58 8.10 25.21 -1.65
N ASP A 59 7.65 23.98 -1.36
CA ASP A 59 7.96 22.82 -2.18
C ASP A 59 7.15 22.83 -3.47
N SER A 60 7.81 22.53 -4.59
CA SER A 60 7.15 22.31 -5.88
C SER A 60 6.54 20.90 -5.86
N VAL A 61 5.22 20.82 -5.71
CA VAL A 61 4.47 19.54 -5.74
C VAL A 61 3.63 19.44 -7.00
N GLU A 62 3.47 18.22 -7.48
CA GLU A 62 2.53 17.87 -8.55
C GLU A 62 1.38 17.10 -7.93
N MET A 63 0.14 17.49 -8.23
CA MET A 63 -1.06 16.86 -7.66
C MET A 63 -1.88 16.23 -8.77
N ILE A 64 -2.33 15.00 -8.54
CA ILE A 64 -3.27 14.30 -9.38
C ILE A 64 -4.66 14.51 -8.78
N VAL A 65 -5.49 15.23 -9.52
CA VAL A 65 -6.81 15.68 -9.08
C VAL A 65 -7.86 15.41 -10.14
N GLU A 66 -9.09 15.16 -9.70
CA GLU A 66 -10.27 15.07 -10.57
C GLU A 66 -11.30 16.09 -10.12
N TRP A 67 -11.97 16.76 -11.07
CA TRP A 67 -13.06 17.67 -10.73
C TRP A 67 -14.29 16.88 -10.31
N GLN A 68 -14.68 17.01 -9.04
CA GLN A 68 -15.95 16.53 -8.52
C GLN A 68 -16.91 17.73 -8.38
N HIS A 69 -18.20 17.44 -8.20
CA HIS A 69 -19.33 18.39 -8.16
C HIS A 69 -18.99 19.86 -7.86
N ASP A 70 -18.31 20.13 -6.74
CA ASP A 70 -18.00 21.48 -6.24
C ASP A 70 -16.51 21.74 -5.94
N HIS A 71 -15.63 20.73 -6.04
CA HIS A 71 -14.21 20.84 -5.69
C HIS A 71 -13.33 19.84 -6.45
N TYR A 72 -12.03 20.11 -6.49
CA TYR A 72 -11.05 19.13 -6.95
C TYR A 72 -10.80 18.06 -5.88
N GLN A 73 -11.11 16.81 -6.17
CA GLN A 73 -10.75 15.67 -5.33
C GLN A 73 -9.29 15.29 -5.59
N VAL A 74 -8.47 15.34 -4.54
CA VAL A 74 -7.05 14.96 -4.61
C VAL A 74 -6.90 13.46 -4.37
N TYR A 75 -6.17 12.79 -5.26
CA TYR A 75 -5.88 11.34 -5.15
C TYR A 75 -4.41 11.04 -4.88
N ALA A 76 -3.50 11.86 -5.40
CA ALA A 76 -2.07 11.70 -5.18
C ALA A 76 -1.32 13.04 -5.19
N ILE A 77 -0.25 13.11 -4.41
CA ILE A 77 0.66 14.25 -4.32
C ILE A 77 2.08 13.74 -4.56
N ALA A 78 2.71 14.20 -5.62
CA ALA A 78 4.07 13.84 -6.02
C ALA A 78 5.05 14.98 -5.75
N LEU A 79 6.21 14.63 -5.19
CA LEU A 79 7.37 15.49 -5.02
C LEU A 79 8.40 15.11 -6.10
N PRO A 80 8.43 15.82 -7.25
CA PRO A 80 9.27 15.45 -8.39
C PRO A 80 10.77 15.53 -8.08
N LYS A 81 11.19 16.45 -7.20
CA LYS A 81 12.60 16.60 -6.78
C LYS A 81 13.16 15.32 -6.15
N GLU A 82 12.35 14.63 -5.37
CA GLU A 82 12.77 13.43 -4.63
C GLU A 82 12.27 12.11 -5.28
N ARG A 83 11.43 12.23 -6.32
CA ARG A 83 10.68 11.12 -6.94
C ARG A 83 9.93 10.28 -5.92
N ILE A 84 9.17 10.98 -5.08
CA ILE A 84 8.32 10.39 -4.05
C ILE A 84 6.88 10.78 -4.36
N VAL A 85 5.96 9.84 -4.22
CA VAL A 85 4.53 10.09 -4.35
C VAL A 85 3.80 9.60 -3.11
N SER A 86 2.91 10.44 -2.59
CA SER A 86 1.90 10.07 -1.61
C SER A 86 0.58 9.80 -2.32
N ILE A 87 -0.02 8.64 -2.07
CA ILE A 87 -1.27 8.21 -2.72
C ILE A 87 -2.30 7.92 -1.63
N CYS A 88 -3.58 8.03 -1.99
CA CYS A 88 -4.69 7.55 -1.16
C CYS A 88 -4.42 6.12 -0.63
N PRO A 89 -4.74 5.84 0.65
CA PRO A 89 -4.62 4.50 1.21
C PRO A 89 -5.29 3.45 0.32
N GLU A 90 -4.77 2.22 0.35
CA GLU A 90 -5.27 1.07 -0.42
C GLU A 90 -5.07 1.15 -1.95
N CYS A 91 -4.50 2.25 -2.48
CA CYS A 91 -4.20 2.45 -3.90
C CYS A 91 -2.69 2.32 -4.20
N ASP A 92 -2.06 1.24 -3.73
CA ASP A 92 -0.59 1.03 -3.78
C ASP A 92 -0.12 0.01 -4.84
N MET A 93 -1.05 -0.66 -5.50
CA MET A 93 -0.76 -1.75 -6.45
C MET A 93 -1.69 -1.72 -7.68
N GLY A 94 -1.12 -2.02 -8.84
CA GLY A 94 -1.89 -2.28 -10.06
C GLY A 94 -2.68 -3.59 -9.96
N HIS A 95 -3.65 -3.77 -10.87
CA HIS A 95 -4.63 -4.85 -10.79
C HIS A 95 -3.98 -6.25 -10.85
N ILE A 96 -2.97 -6.45 -11.70
CA ILE A 96 -2.26 -7.74 -11.83
C ILE A 96 -1.38 -7.99 -10.60
N ALA A 97 -0.69 -6.96 -10.12
CA ALA A 97 0.17 -7.07 -8.94
C ALA A 97 -0.63 -7.45 -7.69
N HIS A 98 -1.79 -6.83 -7.49
CA HIS A 98 -2.68 -7.12 -6.38
C HIS A 98 -3.27 -8.54 -6.48
N ALA A 99 -3.69 -8.96 -7.68
CA ALA A 99 -4.20 -10.31 -7.93
C ALA A 99 -3.16 -11.38 -7.59
N ILE A 100 -1.94 -11.26 -8.14
CA ILE A 100 -0.85 -12.21 -7.90
C ILE A 100 -0.50 -12.25 -6.42
N TRP A 101 -0.46 -11.10 -5.75
CA TRP A 101 -0.14 -11.06 -4.32
C TRP A 101 -1.19 -11.79 -3.47
N ARG A 102 -2.49 -11.55 -3.72
CA ARG A 102 -3.59 -12.25 -3.04
C ARG A 102 -3.56 -13.76 -3.28
N ILE A 103 -3.38 -14.19 -4.52
CA ILE A 103 -3.33 -15.62 -4.89
C ILE A 103 -2.14 -16.28 -4.20
N LYS A 104 -0.95 -15.68 -4.27
CA LYS A 104 0.25 -16.23 -3.60
C LYS A 104 0.06 -16.33 -2.09
N ASN A 105 -0.52 -15.31 -1.45
CA ASN A 105 -0.75 -15.34 0.00
C ASN A 105 -1.75 -16.43 0.40
N MET A 106 -2.82 -16.61 -0.38
CA MET A 106 -3.80 -17.67 -0.14
C MET A 106 -3.22 -19.06 -0.38
N LEU A 107 -2.42 -19.24 -1.43
CA LEU A 107 -1.73 -20.52 -1.68
C LEU A 107 -0.73 -20.85 -0.56
N ILE A 108 0.06 -19.87 -0.09
CA ILE A 108 1.00 -20.07 1.03
C ILE A 108 0.23 -20.48 2.30
N LEU A 109 -0.85 -19.77 2.63
CA LEU A 109 -1.69 -20.09 3.79
C LEU A 109 -2.28 -21.51 3.68
N THR A 110 -2.80 -21.87 2.51
CA THR A 110 -3.36 -23.21 2.24
C THR A 110 -2.29 -24.29 2.40
N THR A 111 -1.07 -24.06 1.88
CA THR A 111 0.05 -25.00 2.02
C THR A 111 0.48 -25.16 3.48
N ILE A 112 0.56 -24.08 4.25
CA ILE A 112 0.90 -24.14 5.68
C ILE A 112 -0.14 -24.96 6.45
N LEU A 113 -1.43 -24.68 6.21
CA LEU A 113 -2.53 -25.40 6.86
C LEU A 113 -2.49 -26.89 6.51
N MET A 114 -2.27 -27.23 5.25
CA MET A 114 -2.12 -28.61 4.81
C MET A 114 -0.94 -29.32 5.45
N PHE A 115 0.21 -28.63 5.57
CA PHE A 115 1.38 -29.18 6.24
C PHE A 115 1.12 -29.45 7.72
N MET A 116 0.39 -28.56 8.41
CA MET A 116 -0.03 -28.77 9.79
C MET A 116 -0.95 -29.99 9.93
N PHE A 117 -1.94 -30.16 9.04
CA PHE A 117 -2.81 -31.34 9.05
C PHE A 117 -2.04 -32.63 8.76
N MET A 118 -1.13 -32.63 7.78
CA MET A 118 -0.30 -33.78 7.45
C MET A 118 0.62 -34.16 8.63
N PHE A 119 1.20 -33.16 9.30
CA PHE A 119 2.03 -33.38 10.49
C PHE A 119 1.22 -33.94 11.66
N MET A 120 0.02 -33.41 11.93
CA MET A 120 -0.87 -33.92 12.96
C MET A 120 -1.25 -35.39 12.70
N PHE A 121 -1.57 -35.73 11.45
CA PHE A 121 -1.89 -37.09 11.05
C PHE A 121 -0.69 -38.03 11.18
N TYR A 122 0.51 -37.57 10.78
CA TYR A 122 1.76 -38.30 10.97
C TYR A 122 2.02 -38.66 12.43
N VAL A 123 1.84 -37.69 13.33
CA VAL A 123 1.98 -37.89 14.78
C VAL A 123 0.95 -38.91 15.29
N ALA A 124 -0.31 -38.82 14.84
CA ALA A 124 -1.34 -39.79 15.23
C ALA A 124 -0.97 -41.22 14.82
N VAL A 125 -0.61 -41.47 13.55
CA VAL A 125 -0.21 -42.81 13.08
C VAL A 125 1.00 -43.33 13.87
N PHE A 126 2.00 -42.47 14.12
CA PHE A 126 3.19 -42.85 14.88
C PHE A 126 2.87 -43.32 16.31
N PHE A 127 1.93 -42.66 17.00
CA PHE A 127 1.57 -43.00 18.38
C PHE A 127 0.55 -44.14 18.51
N TYR A 128 -0.35 -44.33 17.53
CA TYR A 128 -1.43 -45.32 17.62
C TYR A 128 -1.10 -46.68 16.98
N GLU A 129 -0.35 -46.73 15.88
CA GLU A 129 -0.23 -47.95 15.06
C GLU A 129 1.13 -48.67 15.14
N GLY A 130 2.11 -48.12 15.85
CA GLY A 130 3.37 -48.84 16.06
C GLY A 130 4.09 -49.17 14.73
N SER A 131 4.68 -48.14 14.13
CA SER A 131 5.79 -48.21 13.17
C SER A 131 5.64 -48.90 11.80
N GLU A 132 4.48 -49.43 11.38
CA GLU A 132 4.27 -49.86 9.97
C GLU A 132 3.96 -48.68 9.02
N TYR A 133 4.89 -47.73 8.96
CA TYR A 133 4.82 -46.53 8.12
C TYR A 133 4.83 -46.84 6.61
N SER A 134 5.44 -47.95 6.19
CA SER A 134 5.66 -48.26 4.77
C SER A 134 4.38 -48.66 4.03
N GLY A 135 3.46 -49.38 4.69
CA GLY A 135 2.17 -49.77 4.10
C GLY A 135 1.25 -48.57 3.91
N TYR A 136 1.18 -47.69 4.91
CA TYR A 136 0.37 -46.47 4.86
C TYR A 136 0.75 -45.56 3.70
N TRP A 137 2.04 -45.27 3.50
CA TRP A 137 2.46 -44.42 2.39
C TRP A 137 2.20 -45.07 1.03
N SER A 138 2.36 -46.39 0.92
CA SER A 138 2.06 -47.12 -0.31
C SER A 138 0.58 -46.98 -0.70
N ASP A 139 -0.34 -47.08 0.27
CA ASP A 139 -1.78 -47.10 -0.01
C ASP A 139 -2.40 -45.70 -0.14
N TYR A 140 -1.93 -44.72 0.65
CA TYR A 140 -2.57 -43.43 0.79
C TYR A 140 -1.89 -42.28 0.04
N HIS A 141 -0.67 -42.44 -0.49
CA HIS A 141 0.02 -41.35 -1.19
C HIS A 141 -0.79 -40.80 -2.38
N GLY A 142 -1.35 -41.68 -3.22
CA GLY A 142 -2.15 -41.29 -4.39
C GLY A 142 -3.36 -40.42 -4.04
N PRO A 143 -4.28 -40.90 -3.18
CA PRO A 143 -5.44 -40.12 -2.72
C PRO A 143 -5.05 -38.78 -2.06
N ILE A 144 -3.99 -38.77 -1.25
CA ILE A 144 -3.50 -37.55 -0.58
C ILE A 144 -3.04 -36.51 -1.61
N TYR A 145 -2.24 -36.92 -2.62
CA TYR A 145 -1.80 -36.00 -3.67
C TYR A 145 -2.97 -35.45 -4.49
N VAL A 146 -3.95 -36.28 -4.83
CA VAL A 146 -5.16 -35.84 -5.55
C VAL A 146 -5.93 -34.81 -4.74
N LEU A 147 -6.21 -35.10 -3.45
CA LEU A 147 -6.91 -34.17 -2.57
C LEU A 147 -6.16 -32.84 -2.42
N LEU A 148 -4.83 -32.90 -2.32
CA LEU A 148 -3.96 -31.73 -2.20
C LEU A 148 -4.02 -30.87 -3.47
N THR A 149 -3.96 -31.48 -4.65
CA THR A 149 -4.06 -30.74 -5.92
C THR A 149 -5.43 -30.07 -6.09
N ILE A 150 -6.52 -30.77 -5.74
CA ILE A 150 -7.89 -30.23 -5.81
C ILE A 150 -8.04 -29.05 -4.83
N THR A 151 -7.56 -29.21 -3.59
CA THR A 151 -7.70 -28.17 -2.55
C THR A 151 -6.90 -26.91 -2.90
N LEU A 152 -5.67 -27.05 -3.41
CA LEU A 152 -4.86 -25.92 -3.88
C LEU A 152 -5.47 -25.24 -5.12
N GLY A 153 -6.03 -26.02 -6.05
CA GLY A 153 -6.72 -25.49 -7.22
C GLY A 153 -7.96 -24.67 -6.82
N MET A 154 -8.79 -25.22 -5.94
CA MET A 154 -10.00 -24.56 -5.44
C MET A 154 -9.68 -23.29 -4.64
N SER A 155 -8.66 -23.31 -3.79
CA SER A 155 -8.26 -22.12 -3.03
C SER A 155 -7.76 -21.00 -3.94
N GLY A 156 -7.02 -21.33 -5.00
CA GLY A 156 -6.61 -20.39 -6.04
C GLY A 156 -7.79 -19.76 -6.79
N LEU A 157 -8.79 -20.57 -7.16
CA LEU A 157 -10.01 -20.11 -7.84
C LEU A 157 -10.86 -19.20 -6.95
N ILE A 158 -11.01 -19.53 -5.66
CA ILE A 158 -11.73 -18.71 -4.69
C ILE A 158 -11.01 -17.37 -4.52
N ALA A 159 -9.68 -17.37 -4.40
CA ALA A 159 -8.88 -16.14 -4.30
C ALA A 159 -9.03 -15.24 -5.53
N LEU A 160 -9.05 -15.83 -6.73
CA LEU A 160 -9.27 -15.09 -7.98
C LEU A 160 -10.68 -14.51 -8.09
N SER A 161 -11.69 -15.27 -7.63
CA SER A 161 -13.09 -14.82 -7.62
C SER A 161 -13.31 -13.67 -6.64
N ALA A 162 -12.77 -13.79 -5.42
CA ALA A 162 -12.81 -12.74 -4.41
C ALA A 162 -12.08 -11.47 -4.87
N TYR A 163 -10.97 -11.62 -5.60
CA TYR A 163 -10.27 -10.50 -6.22
C TYR A 163 -11.15 -9.79 -7.26
N LYS A 164 -11.80 -10.52 -8.17
CA LYS A 164 -12.65 -9.94 -9.22
C LYS A 164 -13.80 -9.11 -8.64
N ALA A 165 -14.31 -9.47 -7.47
CA ALA A 165 -15.40 -8.74 -6.81
C ALA A 165 -14.95 -7.42 -6.16
N CYS A 166 -13.68 -7.29 -5.75
CA CYS A 166 -13.21 -6.18 -4.89
C CYS A 166 -12.25 -5.21 -5.60
N ALA A 167 -11.55 -5.65 -6.64
CA ALA A 167 -10.44 -4.89 -7.24
C ALA A 167 -10.77 -3.86 -8.34
N PRO A 168 -11.88 -3.92 -9.11
CA PRO A 168 -11.93 -3.20 -10.38
C PRO A 168 -11.97 -1.67 -10.24
N THR A 169 -12.60 -1.13 -9.19
CA THR A 169 -12.71 0.33 -9.00
C THR A 169 -11.41 0.94 -8.50
N ARG A 170 -10.79 0.36 -7.46
CA ARG A 170 -9.57 0.89 -6.83
C ARG A 170 -8.34 0.71 -7.71
N CYS A 171 -8.18 -0.47 -8.32
CA CYS A 171 -7.02 -0.73 -9.18
C CYS A 171 -7.06 0.08 -10.47
N LYS A 172 -8.26 0.38 -11.01
CA LYS A 172 -8.40 1.25 -12.18
C LYS A 172 -7.96 2.68 -11.87
N LEU A 173 -8.43 3.24 -10.76
CA LEU A 173 -7.99 4.56 -10.29
C LEU A 173 -6.47 4.59 -10.06
N THR A 174 -5.92 3.56 -9.42
CA THR A 174 -4.47 3.43 -9.17
C THR A 174 -3.68 3.42 -10.49
N GLU A 175 -4.17 2.73 -11.51
CA GLU A 175 -3.52 2.66 -12.82
C GLU A 175 -3.57 3.98 -13.58
N GLU A 176 -4.65 4.73 -13.47
CA GLU A 176 -4.75 6.10 -14.00
C GLU A 176 -3.74 7.02 -13.31
N ILE A 177 -3.64 6.96 -11.98
CA ILE A 177 -2.62 7.68 -11.20
C ILE A 177 -1.21 7.29 -11.68
N PHE A 178 -0.91 6.00 -11.82
CA PHE A 178 0.40 5.54 -12.28
C PHE A 178 0.71 5.97 -13.71
N HIS A 179 -0.30 6.00 -14.58
CA HIS A 179 -0.17 6.49 -15.95
C HIS A 179 0.15 7.99 -15.97
N LEU A 180 -0.52 8.79 -15.14
CA LEU A 180 -0.25 10.22 -14.97
C LEU A 180 1.14 10.49 -14.38
N LEU A 181 1.66 9.61 -13.52
CA LEU A 181 3.03 9.65 -13.02
C LEU A 181 4.08 9.21 -14.07
N GLY A 182 3.66 8.77 -15.26
CA GLY A 182 4.55 8.34 -16.35
C GLY A 182 5.16 6.94 -16.14
N LEU A 183 4.56 6.11 -15.28
CA LEU A 183 5.05 4.76 -15.02
C LEU A 183 4.68 3.80 -16.18
N LYS A 184 5.63 2.95 -16.56
CA LYS A 184 5.40 1.90 -17.58
C LYS A 184 4.89 0.61 -16.93
N ASN A 185 3.99 -0.10 -17.60
CA ASN A 185 3.38 -1.37 -17.12
C ASN A 185 2.58 -1.22 -15.82
N VAL A 186 1.75 -0.17 -15.72
CA VAL A 186 0.97 0.23 -14.53
C VAL A 186 0.26 -0.94 -13.83
N SER A 187 -0.29 -1.88 -14.60
CA SER A 187 -1.03 -3.03 -14.08
C SER A 187 -0.20 -4.00 -13.24
N ARG A 188 1.11 -4.07 -13.48
CA ARG A 188 2.05 -4.97 -12.78
C ARG A 188 2.85 -4.25 -11.70
N ILE A 189 2.67 -2.95 -11.54
CA ILE A 189 3.44 -2.15 -10.58
C ILE A 189 2.94 -2.38 -9.18
N ASN A 190 3.88 -2.50 -8.26
CA ASN A 190 3.65 -2.54 -6.83
C ASN A 190 4.61 -1.54 -6.19
N LEU A 191 4.06 -0.44 -5.67
CA LEU A 191 4.85 0.67 -5.14
C LEU A 191 5.62 0.28 -3.87
N LYS A 192 5.07 -0.62 -3.05
CA LYS A 192 5.79 -1.20 -1.90
C LYS A 192 7.03 -1.97 -2.36
N LYS A 193 6.96 -2.67 -3.49
CA LYS A 193 8.10 -3.41 -4.05
C LYS A 193 9.19 -2.48 -4.57
N ILE A 194 8.82 -1.43 -5.30
CA ILE A 194 9.76 -0.41 -5.81
C ILE A 194 10.45 0.29 -4.64
N THR A 195 9.66 0.70 -3.64
CA THR A 195 10.16 1.37 -2.44
C THR A 195 11.17 0.49 -1.70
N ARG A 196 10.87 -0.80 -1.54
CA ARG A 196 11.81 -1.77 -0.95
C ARG A 196 13.11 -1.89 -1.74
N GLN A 197 13.05 -1.96 -3.06
CA GLN A 197 14.25 -2.08 -3.89
C GLN A 197 15.14 -0.85 -3.76
N LYS A 198 14.55 0.34 -3.77
CA LYS A 198 15.29 1.59 -3.61
C LYS A 198 15.87 1.73 -2.21
N GLU A 199 15.14 1.32 -1.18
CA GLU A 199 15.64 1.25 0.21
C GLU A 199 16.89 0.34 0.30
N LEU A 200 16.84 -0.85 -0.32
CA LEU A 200 17.99 -1.78 -0.35
C LEU A 200 19.19 -1.19 -1.09
N GLN A 201 18.98 -0.57 -2.25
CA GLN A 201 20.05 0.10 -2.99
C GLN A 201 20.71 1.24 -2.20
N LEU A 202 19.93 1.99 -1.43
CA LEU A 202 20.46 3.05 -0.57
C LEU A 202 21.28 2.48 0.60
N LYS A 203 20.86 1.34 1.15
CA LYS A 203 21.61 0.61 2.19
C LYS A 203 22.93 0.08 1.66
N GLU A 204 22.92 -0.54 0.49
CA GLU A 204 24.14 -1.04 -0.17
C GLU A 204 25.15 0.06 -0.47
N LYS A 205 24.67 1.27 -0.82
CA LYS A 205 25.52 2.44 -1.08
C LYS A 205 26.00 3.16 0.19
N GLY A 206 25.60 2.71 1.38
CA GLY A 206 25.89 3.41 2.64
C GLY A 206 25.23 4.79 2.77
N GLN A 207 24.27 5.11 1.89
CA GLN A 207 23.56 6.39 1.83
C GLN A 207 22.21 6.34 2.54
N TRP A 208 21.92 5.25 3.24
CA TRP A 208 20.67 5.07 3.98
C TRP A 208 20.84 5.51 5.43
N TYR A 209 19.90 6.33 5.89
CA TYR A 209 19.80 6.81 7.25
C TYR A 209 18.38 6.58 7.76
N GLU A 210 18.23 6.55 9.08
CA GLU A 210 16.95 6.22 9.69
C GLU A 210 15.94 7.38 9.54
N PRO A 211 14.66 7.13 9.19
CA PRO A 211 13.67 8.19 9.01
C PRO A 211 13.34 9.01 10.26
N SER A 212 13.72 8.52 11.44
CA SER A 212 13.60 9.22 12.72
C SER A 212 14.68 10.27 12.94
N ASP A 213 15.73 10.29 12.11
CA ASP A 213 16.78 11.30 12.16
C ASP A 213 16.24 12.66 11.67
N ARG A 214 16.01 13.59 12.62
CA ARG A 214 15.49 14.93 12.35
C ARG A 214 16.47 15.84 11.60
N THR A 215 17.73 15.42 11.45
CA THR A 215 18.78 16.21 10.78
C THR A 215 18.77 16.04 9.27
N GLN A 216 18.09 15.00 8.75
CA GLN A 216 18.07 14.66 7.33
C GLN A 216 16.65 14.66 6.75
N THR A 217 16.53 14.74 5.42
CA THR A 217 15.23 14.65 4.76
C THR A 217 14.66 13.23 4.91
N PRO A 218 13.50 13.04 5.54
CA PRO A 218 12.96 11.70 5.83
C PRO A 218 12.66 10.94 4.54
N ARG A 219 13.06 9.67 4.47
CA ARG A 219 12.91 8.82 3.27
C ARG A 219 11.82 7.75 3.46
N PRO A 220 11.00 7.47 2.44
CA PRO A 220 10.06 6.35 2.44
C PRO A 220 10.74 5.06 2.90
N THR A 221 10.20 4.42 3.93
CA THR A 221 10.82 3.26 4.57
C THR A 221 9.79 2.20 4.92
N ARG A 222 10.20 0.93 4.85
CA ARG A 222 9.32 -0.22 5.12
C ARG A 222 9.05 -0.50 6.61
N LYS A 223 9.61 0.25 7.58
CA LYS A 223 9.69 -0.21 8.99
C LYS A 223 8.29 -0.48 9.56
N PHE A 224 8.07 -1.75 9.85
CA PHE A 224 6.79 -2.45 10.01
C PHE A 224 6.14 -2.25 11.38
N GLY A 225 6.34 -1.09 12.00
CA GLY A 225 6.13 -0.95 13.44
C GLY A 225 5.30 0.23 13.91
N ASN A 226 5.03 1.26 13.08
CA ASN A 226 4.11 2.38 13.37
C ASN A 226 4.09 3.53 12.32
N SER A 227 4.65 3.39 11.11
CA SER A 227 4.60 4.52 10.15
C SER A 227 3.40 4.39 9.21
N LEU A 228 2.43 5.26 9.45
CA LEU A 228 1.25 5.57 8.65
C LEU A 228 1.63 6.22 7.29
N GLU A 229 2.82 5.90 6.77
CA GLU A 229 3.47 6.57 5.64
C GLU A 229 3.10 5.85 4.34
N HIS A 230 2.04 6.30 3.67
CA HIS A 230 1.70 5.84 2.31
C HIS A 230 2.47 6.60 1.24
N TRP A 231 3.78 6.72 1.44
CA TRP A 231 4.68 7.30 0.46
C TRP A 231 5.51 6.24 -0.19
N PHE A 232 5.69 6.42 -1.49
CA PHE A 232 6.39 5.46 -2.29
C PHE A 232 7.33 6.16 -3.25
N TYR A 233 8.43 5.47 -3.53
CA TYR A 233 9.26 5.84 -4.65
C TYR A 233 8.59 5.40 -5.95
N TYR A 234 8.70 6.24 -6.98
CA TYR A 234 8.24 5.96 -8.34
C TYR A 234 9.31 6.31 -9.39
#